data_AF-A0A1F6TVE3-F1
#
_entry.id   AF-A0A1F6TVE3-F1
#
_cell.length_a   1.000
_cell.length_b   1.000
_cell.length_c   1.000
_cell.angle_alpha   90.00
_cell.angle_beta   90.00
_cell.angle_gamma   90.00
#
_symmetry.space_group_name_H-M   'P 1'
#
loop_
_entity.id
_entity.type
_entity.pdbx_description
1 polymer ?
#
loop_
_entity_poly.entity_id
_entity_poly.type
_entity_poly.pdbx_seq_one_letter_code
_entity_poly.pdbx_strand_id
1 'polypeptide(L)' 'MNKIRLIGCEEALNRLFDYLDHELDETRRTEVEQHLKICRSCYSRAEFEKRLKGRLTAVGTEPPSDEFGRRIRALLGGF' A
#
# COMPACT_ATOMS: atom_id res chain seq x y z
N MET A 1 1.33 22.21 9.45
CA MET A 1 2.54 21.48 9.03
C MET A 1 2.75 20.31 9.96
N ASN A 2 2.53 19.09 9.48
CA ASN A 2 2.75 17.88 10.27
C ASN A 2 4.25 17.53 10.22
N LYS A 3 4.86 17.23 11.36
CA LYS A 3 6.32 17.11 11.49
C LYS A 3 6.76 15.68 11.16
N ILE A 4 7.62 15.52 10.16
CA ILE A 4 8.22 14.22 9.79
C ILE A 4 9.25 13.83 10.86
N ARG A 5 9.19 12.58 11.34
CA ARG A 5 10.13 12.02 12.32
C ARG A 5 10.82 10.77 11.79
N LEU A 6 12.05 10.51 12.26
CA LEU A 6 12.73 9.23 12.03
C LEU A 6 12.12 8.16 12.92
N ILE A 7 11.61 7.09 12.32
CA ILE A 7 10.99 5.96 13.02
C ILE A 7 11.95 4.76 13.12
N GLY A 8 11.72 3.90 14.11
CA GLY A 8 12.48 2.66 14.30
C GLY A 8 11.96 1.49 13.45
N CYS A 9 12.69 0.37 13.46
CA CYS A 9 12.33 -0.83 12.67
C CYS A 9 10.95 -1.38 13.03
N GLU A 10 10.61 -1.43 14.32
CA GLU A 10 9.32 -1.96 14.79
C GLU A 10 8.15 -1.13 14.26
N GLU A 11 8.23 0.19 14.37
CA GLU A 11 7.20 1.10 13.85
C GLU A 11 7.10 1.04 12.33
N ALA A 12 8.25 0.94 11.64
CA ALA A 12 8.27 0.78 10.18
C ALA A 12 7.63 -0.56 9.74
N LEU A 13 7.85 -1.64 10.48
CA LEU A 13 7.23 -2.94 10.21
C LEU A 13 5.73 -2.94 10.50
N ASN A 14 5.30 -2.30 11.59
CA ASN A 14 3.88 -2.19 11.94
C ASN A 14 3.08 -1.40 10.90
N ARG A 15 3.71 -0.45 10.20
CA ARG A 15 3.09 0.35 9.13
C ARG A 15 3.36 -0.18 7.72
N LEU A 16 4.05 -1.31 7.58
CA LEU A 16 4.55 -1.76 6.29
C LEU A 16 3.42 -2.07 5.31
N PHE A 17 2.36 -2.73 5.78
CA PHE A 17 1.24 -3.10 4.90
C PHE A 17 0.45 -1.86 4.46
N ASP A 18 0.08 -0.98 5.39
CA ASP A 18 -0.57 0.31 5.09
C ASP A 18 0.26 1.15 4.10
N TYR A 19 1.60 1.13 4.24
CA TYR A 19 2.51 1.76 3.29
C TYR A 19 2.40 1.15 1.89
N LEU A 20 2.44 -0.19 1.80
CA LEU A 20 2.34 -0.92 0.53
C LEU A 20 0.97 -0.78 -0.14
N ASP A 21 -0.10 -0.62 0.65
CA ASP A 21 -1.48 -0.45 0.17
C ASP A 21 -1.86 1.03 -0.06
N HIS A 22 -0.92 1.96 0.13
CA HIS A 22 -1.11 3.40 -0.02
C HIS A 22 -2.16 4.01 0.92
N GLU A 23 -2.37 3.40 2.09
CA GLU A 23 -3.37 3.82 3.10
C GLU A 23 -2.80 4.83 4.13
N LEU A 24 -1.48 5.06 4.11
CA LEU A 24 -0.84 6.06 4.95
C LEU A 24 -1.07 7.49 4.44
N ASP A 25 -1.33 8.40 5.39
CA ASP A 25 -1.20 9.83 5.17
C ASP A 25 0.23 10.22 4.74
N GLU A 26 0.36 11.40 4.14
CA GLU A 26 1.62 11.85 3.55
C GLU A 26 2.77 11.90 4.57
N THR A 27 2.49 12.25 5.83
CA THR A 27 3.52 12.32 6.87
C THR A 27 4.03 10.93 7.20
N ARG A 28 3.13 10.01 7.55
CA ARG A 28 3.49 8.63 7.93
C ARG A 28 4.15 7.87 6.78
N ARG A 29 3.70 8.11 5.55
CA ARG A 29 4.33 7.58 4.34
C ARG A 29 5.79 8.04 4.25
N THR A 30 6.03 9.34 4.43
CA THR A 30 7.39 9.90 4.38
C THR A 30 8.28 9.34 5.50
N GLU A 31 7.74 9.14 6.71
CA GLU A 31 8.47 8.52 7.83
C GLU A 31 8.92 7.09 7.49
N VAL A 32 8.04 6.27 6.90
CA VAL A 32 8.36 4.91 6.45
C VAL A 32 9.39 4.93 5.32
N GLU A 33 9.21 5.79 4.32
CA GLU A 33 10.16 5.93 3.21
C GLU A 33 11.57 6.32 3.68
N GLN A 34 11.66 7.24 4.64
CA GLN A 34 12.94 7.62 5.24
C GLN A 34 13.60 6.43 5.94
N HIS A 35 12.83 5.62 6.68
CA HIS A 35 13.35 4.42 7.33
C HIS A 35 13.85 3.38 6.30
N LEU A 36 13.07 3.11 5.24
CA LEU A 36 13.45 2.15 4.19
C LEU A 36 14.71 2.58 3.43
N LYS A 37 15.01 3.88 3.34
CA LYS A 37 16.25 4.39 2.73
C LYS A 37 17.51 4.07 3.52
N ILE A 38 17.40 3.92 4.85
CA ILE A 38 18.57 3.74 5.74
C ILE A 38 18.68 2.32 6.29
N CYS A 39 17.60 1.55 6.28
CA CYS A 39 17.52 0.23 6.89
C CYS A 39 17.38 -0.88 5.84
N ARG A 40 18.48 -1.58 5.54
CA ARG A 40 18.51 -2.66 4.54
C ARG A 40 17.58 -3.82 4.87
N SER A 41 17.43 -4.19 6.15
CA SER A 41 16.56 -5.30 6.58
C SER A 41 15.08 -4.97 6.34
N CYS A 42 14.62 -3.79 6.75
CA CYS A 42 13.26 -3.33 6.49
C CYS A 42 13.00 -3.14 4.99
N TYR A 43 13.96 -2.60 4.23
CA TYR A 43 13.85 -2.51 2.77
C TYR A 43 13.68 -3.89 2.11
N SER A 44 14.52 -4.86 2.48
CA SER A 44 14.46 -6.22 1.92
C SER A 44 13.13 -6.89 2.22
N ARG A 45 12.56 -6.64 3.42
CA ARG A 45 11.23 -7.13 3.78
C ARG A 45 10.12 -6.46 2.97
N ALA A 46 10.17 -5.14 2.82
CA ALA A 46 9.20 -4.41 1.99
C ALA A 46 9.19 -4.90 0.53
N GLU A 47 10.37 -5.12 -0.06
CA GLU A 47 10.50 -5.66 -1.41
C GLU A 47 9.98 -7.09 -1.55
N PHE A 48 10.20 -7.93 -0.53
CA PHE A 48 9.63 -9.28 -0.48
C PHE A 48 8.10 -9.24 -0.48
N GLU A 49 7.50 -8.47 0.44
CA GLU A 49 6.04 -8.35 0.56
C GLU A 49 5.42 -7.77 -0.73
N LYS A 50 6.05 -6.75 -1.33
CA LYS A 50 5.62 -6.17 -2.61
C LYS A 50 5.61 -7.21 -3.73
N ARG A 51 6.67 -8.02 -3.85
CA ARG A 51 6.75 -9.09 -4.85
C ARG A 51 5.72 -10.19 -4.59
N LEU A 52 5.50 -10.54 -3.34
CA LEU A 52 4.49 -11.53 -2.96
C LEU A 52 3.08 -11.05 -3.34
N LYS A 53 2.71 -9.82 -2.96
CA LYS A 53 1.43 -9.20 -3.36
C LYS A 53 1.26 -9.20 -4.88
N GLY A 54 2.29 -8.80 -5.63
CA GLY A 54 2.25 -8.80 -7.10
C GLY A 54 2.10 -10.20 -7.73
N ARG A 55 2.57 -11.25 -7.06
CA ARG A 55 2.32 -12.64 -7.50
C ARG A 55 0.91 -13.10 -7.15
N LEU A 56 0.39 -12.72 -5.99
CA LEU A 56 -0.97 -13.08 -5.56
C LEU A 56 -2.04 -12.46 -6.48
N THR A 57 -1.86 -11.20 -6.89
CA THR A 57 -2.78 -10.55 -7.84
C THR A 57 -2.85 -11.25 -9.20
N ALA A 58 -1.80 -11.99 -9.59
CA ALA A 58 -1.77 -12.74 -10.84
C ALA A 58 -2.48 -14.10 -10.78
N VAL A 59 -2.80 -14.63 -9.58
CA VAL A 59 -3.31 -16.01 -9.41
C VAL A 59 -4.83 -16.11 -9.45
N GLY A 60 -5.57 -15.01 -9.20
CA GLY A 60 -7.03 -15.07 -9.17
C GLY A 60 -7.65 -13.72 -9.45
N THR A 61 -8.09 -13.51 -10.69
CA THR A 61 -9.07 -12.47 -11.01
C THR A 61 -10.21 -13.13 -11.76
N GLU A 62 -11.24 -13.54 -11.03
CA GLU A 62 -12.54 -13.73 -11.65
C GLU A 62 -13.05 -12.32 -11.98
N PRO A 63 -13.33 -12.01 -13.26
CA PRO A 63 -13.82 -10.69 -13.61
C PRO A 63 -15.14 -10.43 -12.87
N PRO A 64 -15.37 -9.20 -12.40
CA PRO A 64 -16.66 -8.85 -11.81
C PRO A 64 -17.77 -9.08 -12.86
N SER A 65 -18.97 -9.47 -12.40
CA SER A 65 -20.10 -9.69 -13.30
C SER A 65 -20.45 -8.42 -14.10
N ASP A 66 -21.01 -8.61 -15.29
CA ASP A 66 -21.46 -7.48 -16.11
C ASP A 66 -22.46 -6.57 -15.38
N GLU A 67 -23.29 -7.16 -14.49
CA GLU A 67 -24.23 -6.42 -13.65
C GLU A 67 -23.52 -5.48 -12.67
N PHE A 68 -22.45 -5.95 -12.02
CA PHE A 68 -21.63 -5.11 -11.16
C PHE A 68 -21.07 -3.92 -11.94
N GLY A 69 -20.49 -4.18 -13.13
CA GLY A 69 -19.99 -3.12 -14.00
C GLY A 69 -21.07 -2.11 -14.42
N ARG A 70 -22.28 -2.58 -14.73
CA ARG A 70 -23.43 -1.71 -15.04
C ARG A 70 -23.82 -0.83 -13.84
N ARG A 71 -23.90 -1.40 -12.62
CA ARG A 71 -24.22 -0.64 -11.40
C ARG A 71 -23.20 0.44 -11.10
N ILE A 72 -21.91 0.14 -11.18
CA ILE A 72 -20.84 1.11 -10.95
C ILE A 72 -20.92 2.28 -11.94
N ARG A 73 -21.10 2.00 -13.24
CA ARG A 73 -21.25 3.04 -14.26
C ARG A 73 -22.48 3.93 -14.03
N ALA A 74 -23.61 3.34 -13.64
CA ALA A 74 -24.82 4.11 -13.34
C ALA A 74 -24.64 5.06 -12.14
N LEU A 75 -23.91 4.63 -11.10
CA LEU A 75 -23.59 5.47 -9.95
C LEU A 75 -22.62 6.61 -10.29
N LEU A 76 -21.62 6.35 -11.14
CA LEU A 76 -20.61 7.34 -11.53
C LEU A 76 -21.12 8.34 -12.58
N GLY A 77 -22.02 7.93 -13.48
CA GLY A 77 -22.63 8.80 -14.50
C GLY A 77 -23.81 9.63 -14.02
N GLY A 78 -24.17 9.53 -12.73
CA GLY A 78 -25.26 10.28 -12.09
C GLY A 78 -24.83 11.62 -11.47
N PHE A 79 -23.62 12.11 -11.77
CA PHE A 79 -23.12 13.42 -11.36
C PHE A 79 -22.91 14.33 -12.57
#